data_AF-A0AAV1IGQ6-F1
#
_entry.id   AF-A0AAV1IGQ6-F1
#
_cell.length_a   1.000
_cell.length_b   1.000
_cell.length_c   1.000
_cell.angle_alpha   90.00
_cell.angle_beta   90.00
_cell.angle_gamma   90.00
#
_symmetry.space_group_name_H-M   'P 1'
#
loop_
_entity.id
_entity.type
_entity.pdbx_description
1 polymer ?
#
loop_
_entity_poly.entity_id
_entity_poly.type
_entity_poly.pdbx_seq_one_letter_code
_entity_poly.pdbx_strand_id
1 'polypeptide(L)'
;MFVKHCSPEEARQVLLRGPLGPAASSKGERTKHALVLAAVARSAPERIQEVDLTERAVAAVVRFSRDESHATRHAAARAAGHLALAELQGQLEQDTALKRLIPVMVALVGTDQSSDVQRQMLLVLRKISAQNADALVPHLTYLVPPIVSLLQQTQGPTKLAGDRTLSRILQIDQGVTVVQDFLAMPGAGPTAKSYLTEACLRRLSRLPLSDDDDDVFQ
;
A
#
# COMPACT_ATOMS: atom_id res chain seq x y z
N MET A 1 22.07 -5.76 -2.57
CA MET A 1 21.22 -6.89 -2.16
C MET A 1 21.65 -8.14 -2.94
N PHE A 2 21.84 -9.28 -2.27
CA PHE A 2 22.33 -10.52 -2.90
C PHE A 2 21.51 -10.97 -4.13
N VAL A 3 20.17 -10.95 -4.02
CA VAL A 3 19.23 -11.38 -5.08
C VAL A 3 19.41 -10.62 -6.40
N LYS A 4 19.91 -9.39 -6.36
CA LYS A 4 20.14 -8.59 -7.58
C LYS A 4 21.31 -9.12 -8.42
N HIS A 5 22.32 -9.70 -7.78
CA HIS A 5 23.60 -10.04 -8.40
C HIS A 5 23.83 -11.55 -8.58
N CYS A 6 22.95 -12.41 -8.05
CA CYS A 6 23.04 -13.85 -8.26
C CYS A 6 22.37 -14.28 -9.57
N SER A 7 22.61 -15.53 -9.98
CA SER A 7 21.93 -16.12 -11.14
C SER A 7 20.40 -16.25 -10.89
N PRO A 8 19.57 -16.32 -11.95
CA PRO A 8 18.12 -16.51 -11.80
C PRO A 8 17.76 -17.75 -10.98
N GLU A 9 18.46 -18.87 -11.16
CA GLU A 9 18.20 -20.10 -10.39
C GLU A 9 18.55 -19.91 -8.91
N GLU A 10 19.68 -19.28 -8.59
CA GLU A 10 20.03 -18.97 -7.20
C GLU A 10 19.02 -18.00 -6.56
N ALA A 11 18.59 -16.98 -7.29
CA ALA A 11 17.57 -16.04 -6.84
C ALA A 11 16.27 -16.79 -6.51
N ARG A 12 15.84 -17.67 -7.42
CA ARG A 12 14.66 -18.52 -7.24
C ARG A 12 14.75 -19.38 -5.98
N GLN A 13 15.87 -20.08 -5.80
CA GLN A 13 16.08 -20.95 -4.63
C GLN A 13 16.08 -20.16 -3.32
N VAL A 14 16.74 -19.00 -3.28
CA VAL A 14 16.77 -18.13 -2.09
C VAL A 14 15.38 -17.62 -1.74
N LEU A 15 14.61 -17.16 -2.75
CA LEU A 15 13.25 -16.68 -2.54
C LEU A 15 12.32 -17.79 -2.03
N LEU A 16 12.42 -19.01 -2.59
CA LEU A 16 11.59 -20.16 -2.21
C LEU A 16 11.97 -20.79 -0.87
N ARG A 17 13.22 -20.67 -0.43
CA ARG A 17 13.63 -21.10 0.91
C ARG A 17 13.33 -20.05 1.99
N GLY A 18 13.21 -18.78 1.59
CA GLY A 18 12.93 -17.67 2.50
C GLY A 18 11.51 -17.11 2.33
N PRO A 19 11.37 -15.87 1.85
CA PRO A 19 10.12 -15.10 1.91
C PRO A 19 8.94 -15.76 1.19
N LEU A 20 9.19 -16.48 0.10
CA LEU A 20 8.16 -17.09 -0.77
C LEU A 20 7.97 -18.59 -0.49
N GLY A 21 8.67 -19.12 0.52
CA GLY A 21 8.57 -20.50 0.95
C GLY A 21 7.37 -20.82 1.84
N PRO A 22 7.35 -22.02 2.43
CA PRO A 22 6.38 -22.41 3.45
C PRO A 22 6.30 -21.39 4.59
N ALA A 23 5.16 -21.34 5.27
CA ALA A 23 4.99 -20.46 6.41
C ALA A 23 5.98 -20.83 7.52
N ALA A 24 6.80 -19.88 7.95
CA ALA A 24 7.71 -20.10 9.07
C ALA A 24 6.92 -20.26 10.37
N SER A 25 7.36 -21.16 11.24
CA SER A 25 6.69 -21.46 12.51
C SER A 25 6.93 -20.37 13.55
N SER A 26 8.12 -19.78 13.58
CA SER A 26 8.47 -18.75 14.57
C SER A 26 8.07 -17.35 14.12
N LYS A 27 7.55 -16.54 15.05
CA LYS A 27 7.21 -15.12 14.82
C LYS A 27 8.40 -14.31 14.29
N GLY A 28 9.59 -14.58 14.82
CA GLY A 28 10.83 -13.92 14.41
C GLY A 28 11.18 -14.19 12.95
N GLU A 29 11.08 -15.44 12.49
CA GLU A 29 11.33 -15.81 11.10
C GLU A 29 10.26 -15.25 10.15
N ARG A 30 8.98 -15.31 10.51
CA ARG A 30 7.91 -14.69 9.71
C ARG A 30 8.16 -13.21 9.47
N THR A 31 8.60 -12.49 10.51
CA THR A 31 8.96 -11.06 10.41
C THR A 31 10.17 -10.86 9.49
N LYS A 32 11.23 -11.67 9.65
CA LYS A 32 12.41 -11.61 8.77
C LYS A 32 12.03 -11.88 7.31
N HIS A 33 11.19 -12.88 7.05
CA HIS A 33 10.71 -13.22 5.72
C HIS A 33 9.93 -12.06 5.09
N ALA A 34 9.02 -11.42 5.83
CA ALA A 34 8.29 -10.25 5.33
C ALA A 34 9.23 -9.06 5.02
N LEU A 35 10.24 -8.82 5.85
CA LEU A 35 11.24 -7.78 5.61
C LEU A 35 12.11 -8.08 4.38
N VAL A 36 12.54 -9.33 4.19
CA VAL A 36 13.27 -9.75 3.00
C VAL A 36 12.42 -9.54 1.75
N LEU A 37 11.14 -9.92 1.78
CA LEU A 37 10.24 -9.68 0.66
C LEU A 37 10.11 -8.20 0.33
N ALA A 38 9.89 -7.35 1.33
CA ALA A 38 9.82 -5.90 1.14
C ALA A 38 11.09 -5.34 0.51
N ALA A 39 12.25 -5.79 0.97
CA ALA A 39 13.54 -5.34 0.46
C ALA A 39 13.80 -5.83 -0.98
N VAL A 40 13.43 -7.07 -1.33
CA VAL A 40 13.54 -7.59 -2.70
C VAL A 40 12.61 -6.82 -3.63
N ALA A 41 11.33 -6.68 -3.26
CA ALA A 41 10.34 -5.94 -4.04
C ALA A 41 10.77 -4.47 -4.29
N ARG A 42 11.50 -3.86 -3.35
CA ARG A 42 12.05 -2.52 -3.52
C ARG A 42 13.20 -2.45 -4.52
N SER A 43 14.16 -3.38 -4.42
CA SER A 43 15.50 -3.21 -5.01
C SER A 43 15.78 -4.06 -6.23
N ALA A 44 14.98 -5.10 -6.44
CA ALA A 44 15.06 -6.02 -7.57
C ALA A 44 13.68 -6.67 -7.86
N PRO A 45 12.58 -5.90 -8.01
CA PRO A 45 11.27 -6.48 -8.33
C PRO A 45 11.27 -7.27 -9.64
N GLU A 46 12.04 -6.83 -10.64
CA GLU A 46 12.21 -7.52 -11.92
C GLU A 46 12.71 -8.96 -11.73
N ARG A 47 13.54 -9.21 -10.72
CA ARG A 47 14.04 -10.56 -10.40
C ARG A 47 12.94 -11.50 -9.92
N ILE A 48 11.89 -10.98 -9.29
CA ILE A 48 10.73 -11.80 -8.87
C ILE A 48 9.97 -12.28 -10.12
N GLN A 49 9.85 -11.42 -11.13
CA GLN A 49 9.23 -11.76 -12.41
C GLN A 49 10.10 -12.68 -13.25
N GLU A 50 11.40 -12.40 -13.40
CA GLU A 50 12.34 -13.22 -14.19
C GLU A 50 12.37 -14.69 -13.77
N VAL A 51 12.04 -14.99 -12.51
CA VAL A 51 12.02 -16.35 -11.95
C VAL A 51 10.61 -16.93 -11.77
N ASP A 52 9.60 -16.29 -12.38
CA ASP A 52 8.18 -16.65 -12.37
C ASP A 52 7.57 -16.79 -10.95
N LEU A 53 7.89 -15.85 -10.06
CA LEU A 53 7.42 -15.87 -8.67
C LEU A 53 6.52 -14.70 -8.26
N THR A 54 6.06 -13.86 -9.20
CA THR A 54 5.17 -12.72 -8.90
C THR A 54 3.90 -13.13 -8.16
N GLU A 55 3.23 -14.19 -8.63
CA GLU A 55 2.05 -14.76 -7.99
C GLU A 55 2.30 -15.19 -6.53
N ARG A 56 3.46 -15.84 -6.30
CA ARG A 56 3.88 -16.26 -4.96
C ARG A 56 4.26 -15.09 -4.07
N ALA A 57 4.84 -14.03 -4.64
CA ALA A 57 5.14 -12.81 -3.91
C ALA A 57 3.87 -12.12 -3.44
N VAL A 58 2.87 -11.95 -4.31
CA VAL A 58 1.56 -11.40 -3.92
C VAL A 58 0.90 -12.26 -2.86
N ALA A 59 0.89 -13.59 -3.02
CA ALA A 59 0.34 -14.51 -2.02
C ALA A 59 1.07 -14.42 -0.66
N ALA A 60 2.40 -14.27 -0.68
CA ALA A 60 3.19 -14.08 0.53
C ALA A 60 2.85 -12.76 1.24
N VAL A 61 2.65 -11.67 0.50
CA VAL A 61 2.18 -10.38 1.07
C VAL A 61 0.82 -10.54 1.73
N VAL A 62 -0.14 -11.20 1.07
CA VAL A 62 -1.48 -11.48 1.65
C VAL A 62 -1.37 -12.30 2.94
N ARG A 63 -0.46 -13.28 2.98
CA ARG A 63 -0.20 -14.07 4.19
C ARG A 63 0.38 -13.20 5.31
N PHE A 64 1.40 -12.41 5.03
CA PHE A 64 2.07 -11.56 6.03
C PHE A 64 1.17 -10.42 6.53
N SER A 65 0.24 -9.93 5.72
CA SER A 65 -0.71 -8.88 6.13
C SER A 65 -1.73 -9.36 7.16
N ARG A 66 -1.87 -10.67 7.36
CA ARG A 66 -2.78 -11.30 8.32
C ARG A 66 -2.06 -11.82 9.57
N ASP A 67 -0.75 -11.54 9.70
CA ASP A 67 0.04 -12.00 10.83
C ASP A 67 -0.37 -11.27 12.14
N GLU A 68 -0.34 -11.99 13.26
CA GLU A 68 -0.55 -11.43 14.59
C GLU A 68 0.42 -10.28 14.90
N SER A 69 1.65 -10.36 14.36
CA SER A 69 2.72 -9.39 14.59
C SER A 69 2.51 -8.11 13.79
N HIS A 70 2.37 -6.97 14.49
CA HIS A 70 2.35 -5.65 13.85
C HIS A 70 3.59 -5.38 13.01
N ALA A 71 4.77 -5.85 13.43
CA ALA A 71 6.01 -5.69 12.67
C ALA A 71 5.96 -6.46 11.34
N THR A 72 5.37 -7.65 11.33
CA THR A 72 5.16 -8.44 10.10
C THR A 72 4.16 -7.75 9.17
N ARG A 73 3.04 -7.25 9.71
CA ARG A 73 2.05 -6.47 8.94
C ARG A 73 2.63 -5.18 8.37
N HIS A 74 3.49 -4.48 9.12
CA HIS A 74 4.20 -3.30 8.65
C HIS A 74 5.15 -3.62 7.48
N ALA A 75 5.90 -4.72 7.58
CA ALA A 75 6.75 -5.19 6.47
C ALA A 75 5.90 -5.62 5.26
N ALA A 76 4.76 -6.25 5.48
CA ALA A 76 3.79 -6.59 4.42
C ALA A 76 3.26 -5.33 3.71
N ALA A 77 2.98 -4.25 4.46
CA ALA A 77 2.57 -2.98 3.89
C ALA A 77 3.64 -2.42 2.93
N ARG A 78 4.91 -2.43 3.33
CA ARG A 78 6.02 -2.02 2.46
C ARG A 78 6.14 -2.90 1.22
N ALA A 79 6.10 -4.22 1.39
CA ALA A 79 6.17 -5.16 0.27
C ALA A 79 5.01 -4.94 -0.72
N ALA A 80 3.78 -4.74 -0.22
CA ALA A 80 2.62 -4.45 -1.05
C ALA A 80 2.84 -3.17 -1.89
N GLY A 81 3.32 -2.10 -1.26
CA GLY A 81 3.61 -0.84 -1.94
C GLY A 81 4.70 -0.96 -2.98
N HIS A 82 5.82 -1.62 -2.66
CA HIS A 82 6.93 -1.80 -3.61
C HIS A 82 6.52 -2.64 -4.83
N LEU A 83 5.76 -3.72 -4.66
CA LEU A 83 5.26 -4.51 -5.80
C LEU A 83 4.29 -3.71 -6.66
N ALA A 84 3.35 -2.97 -6.05
CA ALA A 84 2.41 -2.14 -6.79
C ALA A 84 3.12 -1.02 -7.57
N LEU A 85 4.13 -0.37 -6.97
CA LEU A 85 4.92 0.66 -7.64
C LEU A 85 5.78 0.07 -8.77
N ALA A 86 6.36 -1.12 -8.58
CA ALA A 86 7.13 -1.80 -9.60
C ALA A 86 6.28 -2.11 -10.85
N GLU A 87 5.03 -2.54 -10.67
CA GLU A 87 4.07 -2.69 -11.77
C GLU A 87 3.81 -1.36 -12.48
N LEU A 88 3.53 -0.28 -11.74
CA LEU A 88 3.29 1.04 -12.33
C LEU A 88 4.52 1.63 -13.04
N GLN A 89 5.72 1.17 -12.68
CA GLN A 89 6.98 1.57 -13.30
C GLN A 89 7.38 0.64 -14.47
N GLY A 90 6.56 -0.37 -14.81
CA GLY A 90 6.85 -1.32 -15.88
C GLY A 90 7.94 -2.34 -15.56
N GLN A 91 8.32 -2.48 -14.28
CA GLN A 91 9.27 -3.50 -13.81
C GLN A 91 8.58 -4.84 -13.55
N LEU A 92 7.26 -4.81 -13.34
CA LEU A 92 6.41 -5.99 -13.34
C LEU A 92 5.38 -5.90 -14.46
N GLU A 93 4.89 -7.05 -14.92
CA GLU A 93 3.76 -7.17 -15.85
C GLU A 93 2.50 -6.48 -15.29
N GLN A 94 1.74 -5.84 -16.19
CA GLN A 94 0.50 -5.16 -15.83
C GLN A 94 -0.53 -6.12 -15.22
N ASP A 95 -1.34 -5.60 -14.30
CA ASP A 95 -2.42 -6.32 -13.59
C ASP A 95 -1.96 -7.49 -12.70
N THR A 96 -0.65 -7.64 -12.43
CA THR A 96 -0.13 -8.76 -11.64
C THR A 96 -0.09 -8.52 -10.13
N ALA A 97 0.02 -7.27 -9.69
CA ALA A 97 0.22 -6.89 -8.29
C ALA A 97 -0.83 -5.90 -7.76
N LEU A 98 -0.92 -4.68 -8.31
CA LEU A 98 -1.68 -3.55 -7.72
C LEU A 98 -3.12 -3.95 -7.42
N LYS A 99 -3.88 -4.36 -8.44
CA LYS A 99 -5.29 -4.76 -8.32
C LYS A 99 -5.51 -5.84 -7.26
N ARG A 100 -4.59 -6.79 -7.15
CA ARG A 100 -4.66 -7.93 -6.22
C ARG A 100 -4.25 -7.56 -4.79
N LEU A 101 -3.48 -6.49 -4.65
CA LEU A 101 -3.04 -5.97 -3.35
C LEU A 101 -3.98 -4.90 -2.79
N ILE A 102 -4.92 -4.34 -3.56
CA ILE A 102 -5.95 -3.42 -3.04
C ILE A 102 -6.67 -3.97 -1.80
N PRO A 103 -7.16 -5.22 -1.74
CA PRO A 103 -7.78 -5.75 -0.53
C PRO A 103 -6.84 -5.80 0.68
N VAL A 104 -5.55 -6.02 0.46
CA VAL A 104 -4.53 -5.96 1.52
C VAL A 104 -4.33 -4.52 2.01
N MET A 105 -4.26 -3.56 1.09
CA MET A 105 -4.13 -2.14 1.44
C MET A 105 -5.32 -1.66 2.26
N VAL A 106 -6.54 -2.03 1.86
CA VAL A 106 -7.78 -1.75 2.61
C VAL A 106 -7.71 -2.32 4.04
N ALA A 107 -7.31 -3.59 4.17
CA ALA A 107 -7.21 -4.23 5.49
C ALA A 107 -6.15 -3.57 6.39
N LEU A 108 -5.02 -3.15 5.84
CA LEU A 108 -3.92 -2.55 6.60
C LEU A 108 -4.14 -1.06 6.96
N VAL A 109 -5.13 -0.39 6.35
CA VAL A 109 -5.63 0.92 6.79
C VAL A 109 -6.65 0.78 7.93
N GLY A 110 -7.22 -0.40 8.14
CA GLY A 110 -8.31 -0.66 9.08
C GLY A 110 -8.08 -0.12 10.49
N THR A 111 -9.17 0.23 11.18
CA THR A 111 -9.15 0.80 12.54
C THR A 111 -8.65 -0.18 13.61
N ASP A 112 -8.61 -1.48 13.29
CA ASP A 112 -8.07 -2.57 14.10
C ASP A 112 -6.54 -2.71 14.01
N GLN A 113 -5.88 -1.90 13.17
CA GLN A 113 -4.44 -1.92 12.97
C GLN A 113 -3.71 -0.99 13.94
N SER A 114 -2.40 -1.23 14.15
CA SER A 114 -1.58 -0.28 14.91
C SER A 114 -1.33 0.99 14.08
N SER A 115 -1.13 2.13 14.76
CA SER A 115 -0.88 3.40 14.08
C SER A 115 0.33 3.38 13.15
N ASP A 116 1.35 2.58 13.46
CA ASP A 116 2.53 2.43 12.59
C ASP A 116 2.17 1.73 11.28
N VAL A 117 1.38 0.65 11.34
CA VAL A 117 0.91 -0.07 10.14
C VAL A 117 0.00 0.84 9.31
N GLN A 118 -0.90 1.57 9.96
CA GLN A 118 -1.80 2.54 9.29
C GLN A 118 -1.01 3.63 8.58
N ARG A 119 -0.09 4.32 9.27
CA ARG A 119 0.73 5.39 8.67
C ARG A 119 1.58 4.86 7.51
N GLN A 120 2.15 3.66 7.66
CA GLN A 120 2.92 3.03 6.59
C GLN A 120 2.05 2.73 5.36
N MET A 121 0.82 2.24 5.54
CA MET A 121 -0.08 1.96 4.41
C MET A 121 -0.61 3.25 3.76
N LEU A 122 -0.93 4.26 4.57
CA LEU A 122 -1.29 5.59 4.08
C LEU A 122 -0.16 6.20 3.23
N LEU A 123 1.10 6.07 3.67
CA LEU A 123 2.28 6.46 2.90
C LEU A 123 2.39 5.70 1.57
N VAL A 124 2.18 4.38 1.58
CA VAL A 124 2.16 3.56 0.35
C VAL A 124 1.12 4.07 -0.65
N LEU A 125 -0.11 4.34 -0.21
CA LEU A 125 -1.17 4.86 -1.07
C LEU A 125 -0.82 6.22 -1.66
N ARG A 126 -0.19 7.11 -0.87
CA ARG A 126 0.33 8.39 -1.38
C ARG A 126 1.39 8.20 -2.45
N LYS A 127 2.33 7.27 -2.25
CA LYS A 127 3.37 6.97 -3.25
C LYS A 127 2.79 6.41 -4.55
N ILE A 128 1.83 5.48 -4.45
CA ILE A 128 1.13 4.95 -5.62
C ILE A 128 0.43 6.07 -6.38
N SER A 129 -0.32 6.92 -5.66
CA SER A 129 -0.99 8.08 -6.25
C SER A 129 -0.02 9.10 -6.84
N ALA A 130 1.16 9.30 -6.24
CA ALA A 130 2.21 10.15 -6.79
C ALA A 130 2.82 9.60 -8.08
N GLN A 131 2.92 8.27 -8.22
CA GLN A 131 3.41 7.60 -9.42
C GLN A 131 2.37 7.61 -10.55
N ASN A 132 1.13 7.27 -10.23
CA ASN A 132 0.00 7.28 -11.15
C ASN A 132 -1.32 7.37 -10.36
N ALA A 133 -1.88 8.57 -10.25
CA ALA A 133 -3.11 8.81 -9.49
C ALA A 133 -4.32 8.08 -10.10
N ASP A 134 -4.37 7.97 -11.43
CA ASP A 134 -5.49 7.37 -12.15
C ASP A 134 -5.57 5.86 -11.92
N ALA A 135 -4.46 5.21 -11.57
CA ALA A 135 -4.43 3.79 -11.22
C ALA A 135 -5.27 3.45 -9.97
N LEU A 136 -5.54 4.42 -9.09
CA LEU A 136 -6.37 4.22 -7.90
C LEU A 136 -7.85 4.55 -8.12
N VAL A 137 -8.20 5.30 -9.17
CA VAL A 137 -9.58 5.74 -9.46
C VAL A 137 -10.57 4.56 -9.49
N PRO A 138 -10.27 3.41 -10.14
CA PRO A 138 -11.16 2.24 -10.15
C PRO A 138 -11.39 1.61 -8.77
N HIS A 139 -10.60 1.99 -7.77
CA HIS A 139 -10.57 1.37 -6.44
C HIS A 139 -11.01 2.31 -5.31
N LEU A 140 -11.39 3.56 -5.61
CA LEU A 140 -11.74 4.56 -4.60
C LEU A 140 -12.92 4.13 -3.72
N THR A 141 -13.89 3.41 -4.27
CA THR A 141 -15.03 2.85 -3.51
C THR A 141 -14.61 1.85 -2.43
N TYR A 142 -13.44 1.23 -2.56
CA TYR A 142 -12.87 0.33 -1.55
C TYR A 142 -11.90 1.06 -0.61
N LEU A 143 -11.15 2.04 -1.14
CA LEU A 143 -10.08 2.72 -0.40
C LEU A 143 -10.57 3.87 0.48
N VAL A 144 -11.50 4.69 -0.01
CA VAL A 144 -11.90 5.93 0.69
C VAL A 144 -12.67 5.65 1.98
N PRO A 145 -13.70 4.76 2.02
CA PRO A 145 -14.45 4.51 3.25
C PRO A 145 -13.60 4.10 4.45
N PRO A 146 -12.67 3.13 4.37
CA PRO A 146 -11.84 2.75 5.52
C PRO A 146 -10.87 3.87 5.94
N ILE A 147 -10.34 4.68 5.01
CA ILE A 147 -9.51 5.85 5.36
C ILE A 147 -10.35 6.88 6.12
N VAL A 148 -11.58 7.15 5.68
CA VAL A 148 -12.49 8.06 6.38
C VAL A 148 -12.84 7.54 7.77
N SER A 149 -13.15 6.25 7.90
CA SER A 149 -13.42 5.63 9.21
C SER A 149 -12.22 5.75 10.15
N LEU A 150 -11.00 5.57 9.64
CA LEU A 150 -9.77 5.80 10.39
C LEU A 150 -9.66 7.27 10.86
N LEU A 151 -9.93 8.24 9.98
CA LEU A 151 -9.84 9.66 10.30
C LEU A 151 -10.85 10.14 11.33
N GLN A 152 -12.00 9.48 11.43
CA GLN A 152 -13.01 9.76 12.44
C GLN A 152 -12.59 9.27 13.84
N GLN A 153 -11.71 8.26 13.92
CA GLN A 153 -11.28 7.64 15.18
C GLN A 153 -9.88 8.07 15.63
N THR A 154 -9.13 8.77 14.79
CA THR A 154 -7.74 9.14 15.07
C THR A 154 -7.56 10.66 15.19
N GLN A 155 -6.48 11.04 15.88
CA GLN A 155 -6.01 12.43 16.01
C GLN A 155 -4.49 12.48 15.78
N GLY A 156 -3.93 13.69 15.69
CA GLY A 156 -2.49 13.89 15.61
C GLY A 156 -1.86 13.33 14.31
N PRO A 157 -0.68 12.69 14.37
CA PRO A 157 0.09 12.31 13.18
C PRO A 157 -0.65 11.36 12.22
N THR A 158 -1.36 10.34 12.75
CA THR A 158 -2.11 9.40 11.90
C THR A 158 -3.26 10.11 11.16
N LYS A 159 -3.92 11.07 11.81
CA LYS A 159 -4.97 11.87 11.18
C LYS A 159 -4.42 12.72 10.05
N LEU A 160 -3.30 13.42 10.29
CA LEU A 160 -2.66 14.23 9.26
C LEU A 160 -2.22 13.38 8.06
N ALA A 161 -1.62 12.20 8.31
CA ALA A 161 -1.25 11.26 7.26
C ALA A 161 -2.48 10.80 6.45
N GLY A 162 -3.61 10.52 7.11
CA GLY A 162 -4.84 10.13 6.44
C GLY A 162 -5.45 11.25 5.61
N ASP A 163 -5.46 12.48 6.13
CA ASP A 163 -5.94 13.68 5.42
C ASP A 163 -5.10 13.94 4.16
N ARG A 164 -3.76 13.87 4.27
CA ARG A 164 -2.85 13.97 3.11
C ARG A 164 -3.12 12.87 2.09
N THR A 165 -3.38 11.66 2.57
CA THR A 165 -3.68 10.52 1.69
C THR A 165 -4.99 10.72 0.95
N LEU A 166 -6.06 11.14 1.63
CA LEU A 166 -7.33 11.46 0.96
C LEU A 166 -7.15 12.56 -0.07
N SER A 167 -6.45 13.64 0.27
CA SER A 167 -6.19 14.74 -0.65
C SER A 167 -5.54 14.25 -1.95
N ARG A 168 -4.53 13.38 -1.83
CA ARG A 168 -3.77 12.84 -2.96
C ARG A 168 -4.56 11.83 -3.81
N ILE A 169 -5.16 10.82 -3.19
CA ILE A 169 -5.87 9.75 -3.94
C ILE A 169 -7.16 10.27 -4.60
N LEU A 170 -7.76 11.33 -4.05
CA LEU A 170 -8.91 12.02 -4.64
C LEU A 170 -8.51 13.21 -5.53
N GLN A 171 -7.21 13.42 -5.75
CA GLN A 171 -6.66 14.45 -6.63
C GLN A 171 -7.20 15.87 -6.32
N ILE A 172 -7.40 16.17 -5.03
CA ILE A 172 -8.08 17.41 -4.58
C ILE A 172 -7.25 18.66 -4.94
N ASP A 173 -5.94 18.51 -5.03
CA ASP A 173 -5.00 19.53 -5.48
C ASP A 173 -5.16 19.90 -6.97
N GLN A 174 -5.69 18.98 -7.78
CA GLN A 174 -5.93 19.16 -9.21
C GLN A 174 -7.36 19.60 -9.53
N GLY A 175 -8.23 19.63 -8.52
CA GLY A 175 -9.63 20.04 -8.64
C GLY A 175 -10.57 19.13 -7.86
N VAL A 176 -11.87 19.29 -8.09
CA VAL A 176 -12.91 18.53 -7.37
C VAL A 176 -13.58 17.44 -8.21
N THR A 177 -13.19 17.29 -9.48
CA THR A 177 -13.84 16.35 -10.41
C THR A 177 -13.79 14.91 -9.90
N VAL A 178 -12.61 14.42 -9.55
CA VAL A 178 -12.42 13.03 -9.09
C VAL A 178 -13.22 12.75 -7.81
N VAL A 179 -13.26 13.69 -6.86
CA VAL A 179 -14.05 13.51 -5.64
C VAL A 179 -15.55 13.60 -5.91
N GLN A 180 -16.00 14.45 -6.82
CA GLN A 180 -17.41 14.54 -7.23
C GLN A 180 -17.86 13.25 -7.91
N ASP A 181 -17.07 12.74 -8.85
CA ASP A 181 -17.32 11.47 -9.53
C ASP A 181 -17.38 10.33 -8.53
N PHE A 182 -16.41 10.24 -7.61
CA PHE A 182 -16.43 9.28 -6.51
C PHE A 182 -17.71 9.40 -5.68
N LEU A 183 -18.10 10.60 -5.23
CA LEU A 183 -19.30 10.79 -4.40
C LEU A 183 -20.60 10.44 -5.13
N ALA A 184 -20.62 10.52 -6.46
CA ALA A 184 -21.73 10.07 -7.30
C ALA A 184 -21.80 8.53 -7.43
N MET A 185 -20.70 7.81 -7.20
CA MET A 185 -20.69 6.35 -7.29
C MET A 185 -21.55 5.71 -6.18
N PRO A 186 -22.30 4.62 -6.48
CA PRO A 186 -23.06 3.87 -5.47
C PRO A 186 -22.18 3.35 -4.31
N GLY A 187 -20.91 3.05 -4.59
CA GLY A 187 -19.96 2.49 -3.62
C GLY A 187 -19.29 3.50 -2.68
N ALA A 188 -19.53 4.81 -2.80
CA ALA A 188 -18.93 5.79 -1.91
C ALA A 188 -19.37 5.62 -0.44
N GLY A 189 -20.60 5.15 -0.24
CA GLY A 189 -21.17 4.91 1.08
C GLY A 189 -21.47 6.20 1.88
N PRO A 190 -22.30 6.11 2.93
CA PRO A 190 -22.71 7.26 3.73
C PRO A 190 -21.54 7.86 4.54
N THR A 191 -20.61 7.04 5.00
CA THR A 191 -19.45 7.46 5.78
C THR A 191 -18.58 8.46 5.02
N ALA A 192 -18.23 8.15 3.76
CA ALA A 192 -17.43 9.06 2.95
C ALA A 192 -18.21 10.33 2.59
N LYS A 193 -19.50 10.21 2.23
CA LYS A 193 -20.36 11.35 1.86
C LYS A 193 -20.53 12.35 3.00
N SER A 194 -20.73 11.87 4.23
CA SER A 194 -20.86 12.73 5.41
C SER A 194 -19.55 13.39 5.83
N TYR A 195 -18.41 12.76 5.55
CA TYR A 195 -17.08 13.31 5.88
C TYR A 195 -16.58 14.32 4.85
N LEU A 196 -16.72 14.01 3.56
CA LEU A 196 -16.20 14.80 2.43
C LEU A 196 -17.12 15.99 2.08
N THR A 197 -17.39 16.83 3.09
CA THR A 197 -18.12 18.09 2.93
C THR A 197 -17.28 19.15 2.22
N GLU A 198 -17.91 20.21 1.69
CA GLU A 198 -17.18 21.33 1.07
C GLU A 198 -16.14 21.94 2.01
N ALA A 199 -16.46 22.11 3.29
CA ALA A 199 -15.52 22.59 4.30
C ALA A 199 -14.32 21.64 4.46
N CYS A 200 -14.55 20.33 4.42
CA CYS A 200 -13.48 19.34 4.46
C CYS A 200 -12.61 19.41 3.20
N LEU A 201 -13.21 19.45 2.01
CA LEU A 201 -12.47 19.54 0.74
C LEU A 201 -11.61 20.81 0.67
N ARG A 202 -12.13 21.96 1.11
CA ARG A 202 -11.36 23.22 1.20
C ARG A 202 -10.19 23.14 2.20
N ARG A 203 -10.29 22.31 3.22
CA ARG A 203 -9.20 22.06 4.18
C ARG A 203 -8.15 21.13 3.57
N LEU A 204 -8.58 20.06 2.91
CA LEU A 204 -7.70 19.08 2.26
C LEU A 204 -6.91 19.70 1.10
N SER A 205 -7.49 20.63 0.34
CA SER A 205 -6.82 21.33 -0.77
C SER A 205 -5.69 22.27 -0.34
N ARG A 206 -5.61 22.61 0.96
CA ARG A 206 -4.56 23.47 1.52
C ARG A 206 -3.39 22.68 2.11
N LEU A 207 -3.46 21.36 2.09
CA LEU A 207 -2.39 20.51 2.62
C LEU A 207 -1.18 20.55 1.69
N PRO A 208 0.06 20.56 2.23
CA PRO A 208 1.26 20.42 1.43
C PRO A 208 1.26 19.12 0.62
N LEU A 209 1.77 19.18 -0.61
CA LEU A 209 1.86 18.02 -1.51
C LEU A 209 2.97 17.03 -1.13
N SER A 210 4.01 17.50 -0.45
CA SER A 210 5.16 16.72 0.03
C SER A 210 5.27 16.81 1.55
N ASP A 211 5.70 15.73 2.20
CA ASP A 211 6.08 15.73 3.62
C ASP A 211 7.37 14.95 3.89
N ASP A 212 7.95 15.11 5.08
CA ASP A 212 9.20 14.44 5.46
C ASP A 212 9.05 12.89 5.51
N ASP A 213 7.83 12.35 5.62
CA ASP A 213 7.60 10.90 5.64
C ASP A 213 7.81 10.28 4.24
N ASP A 214 7.74 11.09 3.18
CA ASP A 214 8.03 10.65 1.82
C ASP A 214 9.45 10.11 1.65
N ASP A 215 10.41 10.57 2.45
CA ASP A 215 11.80 10.09 2.45
C ASP A 215 11.97 8.77 3.23
N VAL A 216 11.07 8.47 4.17
CA VAL A 216 11.11 7.23 5.00
C VAL A 216 10.70 6.00 4.19
N PHE A 217 9.97 6.19 3.09
CA PHE A 217 9.59 5.10 2.19
C PHE A 217 10.76 4.55 1.38
N GLN A 218 11.92 5.24 1.37
CA GLN A 218 13.11 4.82 0.63
C GLN A 218 13.54 3.43 1.06
#